data_AF-A0A965EUB9-F1
#
_entry.id   AF-A0A965EUB9-F1
#
_cell.length_a   1.000
_cell.length_b   1.000
_cell.length_c   1.000
_cell.angle_alpha   90.00
_cell.angle_beta   90.00
_cell.angle_gamma   90.00
#
_symmetry.space_group_name_H-M   'P 1'
#
loop_
_entity.id
_entity.type
_entity.pdbx_description
1 polymer ?
#
loop_
_entity_poly.entity_id
_entity_poly.type
_entity_poly.pdbx_seq_one_letter_code
_entity_poly.pdbx_strand_id
1 'polypeptide(L)'
;MKPALVVTHVVPNSQAQRLEVVAEGSVIEEINDQKVSTLDQLRKIIRASVHEKFVRIKTSDGIFFVLSLPKSLDEAEKLAEIYKYPVSPFIK
;
A
#
# COMPACT_ATOMS: atom_id res chain seq x y z
N MET A 1 5.79 15.63 -17.71
CA MET A 1 6.25 14.54 -16.81
C MET A 1 5.19 13.46 -16.77
N LYS A 2 5.55 12.18 -16.62
CA LYS A 2 4.58 11.08 -16.46
C LYS A 2 4.22 10.94 -14.96
N PRO A 3 2.97 10.62 -14.60
CA PRO A 3 2.58 10.41 -13.20
C PRO A 3 3.27 9.18 -12.62
N ALA A 4 3.51 9.20 -11.31
CA ALA A 4 4.11 8.10 -10.55
C ALA A 4 3.44 7.98 -9.17
N LEU A 5 3.47 6.77 -8.61
CA LEU A 5 3.00 6.49 -7.25
C LEU A 5 4.19 6.45 -6.32
N VAL A 6 4.26 7.42 -5.41
CA VAL A 6 5.38 7.54 -4.46
C VAL A 6 4.88 7.23 -3.06
N VAL A 7 5.62 6.40 -2.34
CA VAL A 7 5.42 6.18 -0.90
C VAL A 7 5.88 7.44 -0.17
N THR A 8 4.94 8.20 0.37
CA THR A 8 5.28 9.44 1.10
C THR A 8 5.59 9.20 2.56
N HIS A 9 5.00 8.16 3.15
CA HIS A 9 5.16 7.82 4.54
C HIS A 9 4.90 6.32 4.76
N VAL A 10 5.73 5.68 5.59
CA VAL A 10 5.50 4.32 6.07
C VAL A 10 5.09 4.41 7.54
N VAL A 11 3.81 4.14 7.82
CA VAL A 11 3.23 4.30 9.17
C VAL A 11 3.97 3.40 10.17
N PRO A 12 4.39 3.92 11.34
CA PRO A 12 5.12 3.10 12.30
C PRO A 12 4.22 2.01 12.91
N ASN A 13 4.78 0.86 13.23
CA ASN A 13 4.09 -0.36 13.64
C ASN A 13 3.10 -0.93 12.60
N SER A 14 3.16 -0.51 11.34
CA SER A 14 2.41 -1.17 10.26
C SER A 14 3.11 -2.44 9.76
N GLN A 15 2.38 -3.31 9.06
CA GLN A 15 2.97 -4.45 8.34
C GLN A 15 4.14 -4.02 7.44
N ALA A 16 3.96 -2.92 6.70
CA ALA A 16 4.96 -2.42 5.75
C ALA A 16 6.25 -1.98 6.45
N GLN A 17 6.16 -1.28 7.58
CA GLN A 17 7.33 -0.90 8.35
C GLN A 17 8.09 -2.12 8.87
N ARG A 18 7.38 -3.10 9.44
CA ARG A 18 7.98 -4.31 10.01
C ARG A 18 8.76 -5.16 9.00
N LEU A 19 8.45 -5.04 7.72
CA LEU A 19 9.18 -5.72 6.67
C LEU A 19 10.53 -5.05 6.36
N GLU A 20 10.66 -3.74 6.63
CA GLU A 20 11.87 -2.96 6.36
C GLU A 20 12.36 -3.01 4.89
N VAL A 21 11.43 -3.32 3.97
CA VAL A 21 11.71 -3.45 2.52
C VAL A 21 11.26 -2.25 1.70
N VAL A 22 10.40 -1.39 2.24
CA VAL A 22 9.89 -0.21 1.54
C VAL A 22 10.17 1.03 2.36
N ALA A 23 10.62 2.09 1.70
CA ALA A 23 11.00 3.34 2.34
C ALA A 23 10.20 4.51 1.77
N GLU A 24 10.26 5.64 2.47
CA GLU A 24 9.76 6.91 1.94
C GLU A 24 10.55 7.29 0.68
N GLY A 25 9.85 7.77 -0.33
CA GLY A 25 10.40 8.03 -1.66
C GLY A 25 10.41 6.82 -2.60
N SER A 26 10.15 5.60 -2.13
CA SER A 26 10.01 4.43 -3.01
C SER A 26 8.88 4.65 -4.03
N VAL A 27 9.12 4.30 -5.28
CA VAL A 27 8.13 4.40 -6.35
C VAL A 27 7.50 3.04 -6.59
N ILE A 28 6.18 2.94 -6.50
CA ILE A 28 5.42 1.72 -6.78
C ILE A 28 5.24 1.61 -8.29
N GLU A 29 5.65 0.47 -8.86
CA GLU A 29 5.52 0.16 -10.29
C GLU A 29 4.42 -0.86 -10.55
N GLU A 30 4.25 -1.87 -9.70
CA GLU A 30 3.27 -2.94 -9.91
C GLU A 30 2.50 -3.30 -8.64
N ILE A 31 1.23 -3.63 -8.82
CA ILE A 31 0.35 -4.18 -7.78
C ILE A 31 -0.32 -5.43 -8.37
N ASN A 32 -0.19 -6.57 -7.70
CA ASN A 32 -0.73 -7.85 -8.17
C ASN A 32 -0.41 -8.13 -9.65
N ASP A 33 0.87 -7.98 -10.00
CA ASP A 33 1.44 -8.17 -11.35
C ASP A 33 0.92 -7.20 -12.43
N GLN A 34 0.16 -6.16 -12.04
CA GLN A 34 -0.34 -5.13 -12.95
C GLN A 34 0.42 -3.83 -12.76
N LYS A 35 0.92 -3.25 -13.86
CA LYS A 35 1.59 -1.94 -13.84
C LYS A 35 0.64 -0.83 -13.42
N VAL A 36 1.12 0.03 -12.52
CA VAL A 36 0.39 1.18 -11.98
C VAL A 36 1.25 2.43 -12.04
N SER A 37 0.60 3.57 -12.31
CA SER A 37 1.26 4.88 -12.38
C SER A 37 0.41 6.00 -11.75
N THR A 38 -0.87 5.72 -11.47
CA THR A 38 -1.80 6.69 -10.89
C THR A 38 -2.54 6.10 -9.68
N LEU A 39 -3.00 6.98 -8.78
CA LEU A 39 -3.80 6.57 -7.62
C LEU A 39 -5.09 5.87 -8.04
N ASP A 40 -5.70 6.25 -9.16
CA ASP A 40 -6.94 5.63 -9.63
C ASP A 40 -6.72 4.19 -10.11
N GLN A 41 -5.59 3.91 -10.77
CA GLN A 41 -5.21 2.55 -11.14
C GLN A 41 -4.96 1.68 -9.90
N LEU A 42 -4.18 2.19 -8.95
CA LEU A 42 -3.95 1.53 -7.66
C LEU A 42 -5.29 1.21 -6.97
N ARG A 43 -6.16 2.21 -6.81
CA ARG A 43 -7.47 2.05 -6.17
C ARG A 43 -8.35 1.04 -6.87
N LYS A 44 -8.35 1.03 -8.20
CA LYS A 44 -9.12 0.07 -9.00
C LYS A 44 -8.65 -1.36 -8.73
N ILE A 45 -7.33 -1.59 -8.73
CA ILE A 45 -6.76 -2.93 -8.50
C ILE A 45 -7.03 -3.38 -7.07
N ILE A 46 -6.78 -2.55 -6.06
CA ILE A 46 -7.01 -2.94 -4.67
C ILE A 46 -8.49 -3.25 -4.41
N ARG A 47 -9.43 -2.49 -5.00
CA ARG A 47 -10.88 -2.81 -4.91
C ARG A 47 -11.22 -4.14 -5.56
N ALA A 48 -10.65 -4.42 -6.73
CA ALA A 48 -10.84 -5.71 -7.39
C ALA A 48 -10.29 -6.85 -6.55
N SER A 49 -9.19 -6.63 -5.84
CA SER A 49 -8.51 -7.61 -4.99
C SER A 49 -9.03 -7.67 -3.55
N VAL A 50 -10.17 -7.07 -3.20
CA VAL A 50 -10.70 -7.07 -1.82
C VAL A 50 -10.97 -8.48 -1.27
N HIS A 51 -11.22 -9.44 -2.17
CA HIS A 51 -11.44 -10.85 -1.83
C HIS A 51 -10.12 -11.66 -1.75
N GLU A 52 -9.00 -11.06 -2.15
CA GLU A 52 -7.69 -11.68 -2.04
C GLU A 52 -7.14 -11.54 -0.62
N LYS A 53 -6.39 -12.55 -0.18
CA LYS A 53 -5.76 -12.54 1.16
C LYS A 53 -4.52 -11.64 1.22
N PHE A 54 -3.90 -11.39 0.07
CA PHE A 54 -2.61 -10.75 -0.05
C PHE A 54 -2.59 -9.74 -1.19
N VAL A 55 -1.77 -8.70 -1.04
CA VAL A 55 -1.43 -7.77 -2.10
C VAL A 55 0.07 -7.87 -2.33
N ARG A 56 0.45 -8.14 -3.59
CA ARG A 56 1.84 -8.17 -4.04
C ARG A 56 2.20 -6.80 -4.59
N ILE A 57 3.30 -6.23 -4.14
CA ILE A 57 3.74 -4.89 -4.49
C ILE A 57 5.16 -4.98 -5.02
N LYS A 58 5.41 -4.32 -6.15
CA LYS A 58 6.75 -4.18 -6.72
C LYS A 58 7.08 -2.71 -6.91
N THR A 59 8.27 -2.32 -6.48
CA THR A 59 8.80 -0.98 -6.65
C THR A 59 9.70 -0.90 -7.88
N SER A 60 9.96 0.32 -8.37
CA SER A 60 10.77 0.56 -9.58
C SER A 60 12.24 0.17 -9.45
N ASP A 61 12.76 0.10 -8.22
CA ASP A 61 14.11 -0.38 -7.89
C ASP A 61 14.18 -1.91 -7.73
N GLY A 62 13.09 -2.61 -8.04
CA GLY A 62 13.05 -4.08 -8.10
C GLY A 62 12.72 -4.76 -6.77
N ILE A 63 12.37 -4.00 -5.72
CA ILE A 63 11.93 -4.58 -4.45
C ILE A 63 10.53 -5.17 -4.63
N PHE A 64 10.35 -6.39 -4.17
CA PHE A 64 9.08 -7.10 -4.19
C PHE A 64 8.69 -7.52 -2.78
N PHE A 65 7.47 -7.21 -2.38
CA PHE A 65 6.96 -7.58 -1.07
C PHE A 65 5.46 -7.84 -1.10
N VAL A 66 4.98 -8.52 -0.05
CA VAL A 66 3.60 -8.98 0.04
C VAL A 66 3.03 -8.58 1.39
N LEU A 67 1.85 -7.96 1.37
CA LEU A 67 1.10 -7.59 2.57
C LEU A 67 -0.17 -8.42 2.67
N SER A 68 -0.57 -8.79 3.89
CA SER A 68 -1.88 -9.38 4.11
C SER A 68 -2.95 -8.29 4.07
N LEU A 69 -3.90 -8.39 3.15
CA LEU A 69 -4.93 -7.37 2.98
C LEU A 69 -5.87 -7.29 4.20
N PRO A 70 -6.42 -8.40 4.74
CA PRO A 70 -7.28 -8.35 5.92
C PRO A 70 -6.57 -7.72 7.13
N LYS A 71 -5.33 -8.15 7.41
CA LYS A 71 -4.56 -7.60 8.53
C LYS A 71 -4.24 -6.11 8.34
N SER A 72 -3.93 -5.69 7.11
CA SER A 72 -3.63 -4.28 6.82
C SER A 72 -4.85 -3.38 7.03
N LEU A 73 -6.05 -3.88 6.73
CA LEU A 73 -7.31 -3.16 6.99
C LEU A 73 -7.62 -3.11 8.49
N ASP A 74 -7.49 -4.24 9.20
CA ASP A 74 -7.70 -4.31 10.66
C ASP A 74 -6.72 -3.41 11.44
N GLU A 75 -5.47 -3.32 10.97
CA GLU A 75 -4.45 -2.45 11.57
C GLU A 75 -4.72 -0.97 11.27
N ALA A 76 -5.32 -0.62 10.13
CA ALA A 76 -5.48 0.76 9.69
C ALA A 76 -6.30 1.62 10.67
N GLU A 77 -7.35 1.06 11.27
CA GLU A 77 -8.17 1.76 12.28
C GLU A 77 -7.40 2.02 13.57
N LYS A 78 -6.69 0.98 14.07
CA LYS A 78 -5.89 1.08 15.30
C LYS A 78 -4.75 2.09 15.15
N LEU A 79 -4.06 2.05 14.02
CA LEU A 79 -2.96 2.96 13.72
C LEU A 79 -3.46 4.40 13.55
N ALA A 80 -4.65 4.60 12.95
CA ALA A 80 -5.27 5.91 12.82
C ALA A 80 -5.57 6.53 14.19
N GLU A 81 -6.06 5.73 15.13
CA GLU A 81 -6.29 6.17 16.51
C GLU A 81 -4.99 6.52 17.25
N ILE A 82 -3.94 5.71 17.08
CA ILE A 82 -2.64 5.90 17.74
C ILE A 82 -1.93 7.16 17.21
N TYR A 83 -1.80 7.29 15.90
CA TYR A 83 -1.05 8.38 15.25
C TYR A 83 -1.92 9.59 14.87
N LYS A 84 -3.20 9.59 15.26
CA LYS A 84 -4.14 10.71 15.11
C LYS A 84 -4.28 11.19 13.66
N TYR A 85 -4.33 10.26 12.70
CA TYR A 85 -4.62 10.57 11.30
C TYR A 85 -6.04 10.13 10.91
N PRO A 86 -6.69 10.80 9.93
CA PRO A 86 -8.03 10.42 9.50
C PRO A 86 -8.01 9.07 8.76
N VAL A 87 -8.91 8.15 9.13
CA VAL A 87 -9.10 6.89 8.41
C VAL A 87 -9.54 7.19 6.98
N SER A 88 -8.87 6.55 6.03
CA SER A 88 -9.17 6.72 4.60
C SER A 88 -10.59 6.22 4.29
N PRO A 89 -11.40 6.97 3.50
CA PRO A 89 -12.71 6.50 3.05
C PRO A 89 -12.62 5.46 1.92
N PHE A 90 -11.41 5.07 1.50
CA PHE A 90 -11.20 4.28 0.28
C PHE A 90 -11.75 2.85 0.37
N ILE A 91 -11.43 2.13 1.45
CA ILE A 91 -11.92 0.78 1.72
C ILE A 91 -12.66 0.83 3.05
N LYS A 92 -13.97 0.56 3.00
CA LYS A 92 -14.90 0.38 4.11
C LYS A 92 -15.72 -0.86 3.84
#